data_AF-A0A258CQN6-F1
#
_entry.id   AF-A0A258CQN6-F1
#
_cell.length_a   1.000
_cell.length_b   1.000
_cell.length_c   1.000
_cell.angle_alpha   90.00
_cell.angle_beta   90.00
_cell.angle_gamma   90.00
#
_symmetry.space_group_name_H-M   'P 1'
#
loop_
_entity.id
_entity.type
_entity.pdbx_description
1 polymer ?
#
loop_
_entity_poly.entity_id
_entity_poly.type
_entity_poly.pdbx_seq_one_letter_code
_entity_poly.pdbx_strand_id
1 'polypeptide(L)'
;MSDGAIDLRAEARAKAYAMPLEDINLADTELWRTDTVWPYLERLRKEDPVHLHPAHHHPDGAFWSITKYADIMAVDINHEVFSSEPSITIFDPKEDFTLPMFIAMDPPKHDVQRKTVSPIVSPANLHLMEPLIRSRITKT
;
A
#
# COMPACT_ATOMS: atom_id res chain seq x y z
N MET A 1 -41.02 4.20 1.67
CA MET A 1 -40.11 5.36 1.84
C MET A 1 -38.73 4.75 2.03
N SER A 2 -37.92 4.68 0.99
CA SER A 2 -36.54 4.23 1.14
C SER A 2 -35.82 5.33 1.90
N ASP A 3 -35.37 5.03 3.12
CA ASP A 3 -34.56 5.97 3.89
C ASP A 3 -33.40 6.43 2.99
N GLY A 4 -33.26 7.74 2.82
CA GLY A 4 -32.32 8.40 1.91
C GLY A 4 -30.85 8.23 2.29
N ALA A 5 -30.46 7.04 2.75
CA ALA A 5 -29.08 6.64 2.91
C ALA A 5 -28.46 6.56 1.51
N ILE A 6 -27.60 7.51 1.22
CA ILE A 6 -26.75 7.53 0.03
C ILE A 6 -25.98 6.21 -0.02
N ASP A 7 -26.21 5.40 -1.06
CA ASP A 7 -25.39 4.22 -1.33
C ASP A 7 -24.07 4.68 -1.97
N LEU A 8 -23.14 5.09 -1.10
CA LEU A 8 -21.82 5.58 -1.48
C LEU A 8 -21.07 4.60 -2.40
N ARG A 9 -21.31 3.30 -2.28
CA ARG A 9 -20.65 2.28 -3.11
C ARG A 9 -21.25 2.23 -4.51
N ALA A 10 -22.57 2.30 -4.64
CA ALA A 10 -23.24 2.37 -5.94
C ALA A 10 -22.85 3.64 -6.70
N GLU A 11 -22.83 4.79 -6.02
CA GLU A 11 -22.39 6.06 -6.60
C GLU A 11 -20.92 6.01 -7.04
N ALA A 12 -20.04 5.48 -6.18
CA ALA A 12 -18.63 5.30 -6.52
C ALA A 12 -18.44 4.38 -7.74
N ARG A 13 -19.23 3.31 -7.86
CA ARG A 13 -19.19 2.44 -9.04
C ARG A 13 -19.63 3.19 -10.30
N ALA A 14 -20.73 3.92 -10.24
CA ALA A 14 -21.20 4.70 -11.38
C ALA A 14 -20.14 5.74 -11.81
N LYS A 15 -19.56 6.46 -10.84
CA LYS A 15 -18.50 7.44 -11.08
C LYS A 15 -17.24 6.80 -11.69
N ALA A 16 -16.77 5.70 -11.10
CA ALA A 16 -15.57 5.00 -11.53
C ALA A 16 -15.65 4.49 -12.97
N TYR A 17 -16.82 4.07 -13.45
CA TYR A 17 -17.02 3.59 -14.82
C TYR A 17 -17.44 4.68 -15.82
N ALA A 18 -17.86 5.85 -15.35
CA ALA A 18 -18.25 6.97 -16.21
C ALA A 18 -17.08 7.89 -16.59
N MET A 19 -16.08 8.03 -15.73
CA MET A 19 -14.92 8.89 -15.99
C MET A 19 -13.92 8.27 -17.00
N PRO A 20 -13.09 9.08 -17.67
CA PRO A 20 -11.90 8.59 -18.37
C PRO A 20 -10.96 7.82 -17.42
N LEU A 21 -10.16 6.88 -17.94
CA LEU A 21 -9.26 6.07 -17.11
C LEU A 21 -8.14 6.92 -16.51
N GLU A 22 -7.64 7.88 -17.28
CA GLU A 22 -6.60 8.83 -16.91
C GLU A 22 -6.99 9.76 -15.74
N ASP A 23 -8.29 9.93 -15.50
CA ASP A 23 -8.83 10.76 -14.40
C ASP A 23 -9.00 9.96 -13.10
N ILE A 24 -8.78 8.64 -13.12
CA ILE A 24 -8.79 7.83 -11.89
C ILE A 24 -7.56 8.21 -11.07
N ASN A 25 -7.77 8.71 -9.85
CA ASN A 25 -6.69 9.04 -8.92
C ASN A 25 -6.76 8.15 -7.67
N LEU A 26 -5.91 7.12 -7.60
CA LEU A 26 -5.82 6.26 -6.42
C LEU A 26 -5.09 6.89 -5.22
N ALA A 27 -4.41 8.02 -5.42
CA ALA A 27 -3.80 8.80 -4.34
C ALA A 27 -4.81 9.71 -3.61
N ASP A 28 -6.06 9.81 -4.09
CA ASP A 28 -7.12 10.53 -3.38
C ASP A 28 -7.49 9.81 -2.07
N THR A 29 -7.09 10.40 -0.95
CA THR A 29 -7.30 9.83 0.39
C THR A 29 -8.78 9.71 0.77
N GLU A 30 -9.67 10.48 0.14
CA GLU A 30 -11.11 10.39 0.41
C GLU A 30 -11.72 9.08 -0.08
N LEU A 31 -11.20 8.51 -1.19
CA LEU A 31 -11.64 7.18 -1.67
C LEU A 31 -11.36 6.09 -0.64
N TRP A 32 -10.24 6.19 0.06
CA TRP A 32 -9.84 5.26 1.12
C TRP A 32 -10.62 5.51 2.41
N ARG A 33 -10.74 6.79 2.84
CA ARG A 33 -11.47 7.18 4.04
C ARG A 33 -12.94 6.77 4.00
N THR A 34 -13.55 6.81 2.82
CA THR A 34 -14.96 6.47 2.60
C THR A 34 -15.21 5.02 2.18
N ASP A 35 -14.16 4.20 2.07
CA ASP A 35 -14.26 2.81 1.62
C ASP A 35 -14.90 2.66 0.20
N THR A 36 -14.63 3.64 -0.68
CA THR A 36 -15.20 3.72 -2.04
C THR A 36 -14.18 3.49 -3.16
N VAL A 37 -12.91 3.21 -2.82
CA VAL A 37 -11.83 2.93 -3.79
C VAL A 37 -12.06 1.67 -4.65
N TRP A 38 -12.86 0.72 -4.16
CA TRP A 38 -12.96 -0.63 -4.72
C TRP A 38 -13.39 -0.71 -6.19
N PRO A 39 -14.40 0.05 -6.67
CA PRO A 39 -14.79 0.01 -8.09
C PRO A 39 -13.72 0.58 -9.02
N TYR A 40 -12.91 1.54 -8.56
CA TYR A 40 -11.79 2.09 -9.33
C TYR A 40 -10.69 1.05 -9.51
N LEU A 41 -10.32 0.36 -8.42
CA LEU A 41 -9.37 -0.77 -8.48
C LEU A 41 -9.91 -1.93 -9.35
N GLU A 42 -11.22 -2.22 -9.29
CA GLU A 42 -11.86 -3.22 -10.15
C GLU A 42 -11.72 -2.86 -11.63
N ARG A 43 -11.99 -1.61 -11.98
CA ARG A 43 -11.91 -1.13 -13.35
C ARG A 43 -10.47 -1.13 -13.87
N LEU A 44 -9.52 -0.58 -13.12
CA LEU A 44 -8.10 -0.56 -13.51
C LEU A 44 -7.57 -1.98 -13.71
N ARG A 45 -7.88 -2.93 -12.82
CA ARG A 45 -7.51 -4.34 -13.01
C ARG A 45 -8.00 -4.93 -14.33
N LYS A 46 -9.15 -4.48 -14.84
CA LYS A 46 -9.78 -5.01 -16.05
C LYS A 46 -9.26 -4.32 -17.30
N GLU A 47 -9.15 -3.00 -17.27
CA GLU A 47 -8.97 -2.15 -18.45
C GLU A 47 -7.55 -1.62 -18.61
N ASP A 48 -6.85 -1.32 -17.51
CA ASP A 48 -5.49 -0.77 -17.51
C ASP A 48 -4.73 -1.18 -16.23
N PRO A 49 -4.20 -2.42 -16.18
CA PRO A 49 -3.74 -3.01 -14.91
C PRO A 49 -2.40 -2.47 -14.41
N VAL A 50 -1.62 -1.84 -15.30
CA VAL A 50 -0.36 -1.13 -15.04
C VAL A 50 -0.60 0.31 -15.45
N HIS A 51 -1.23 1.08 -14.57
CA HIS A 51 -1.80 2.37 -14.89
C HIS A 51 -0.84 3.51 -14.50
N LEU A 52 -0.56 4.41 -15.43
CA LEU A 52 0.22 5.62 -15.16
C LEU A 52 -0.71 6.76 -14.73
N HIS A 53 -0.60 7.19 -13.48
CA HIS A 53 -1.24 8.40 -13.02
C HIS A 53 -0.44 9.65 -13.42
N PRO A 54 -1.08 10.71 -13.96
CA PRO A 54 -0.41 11.93 -14.34
C PRO A 54 0.13 12.72 -13.13
N ALA A 55 1.12 13.58 -13.37
CA ALA A 55 1.83 14.30 -12.31
C ALA A 55 0.96 15.25 -11.45
N HIS A 56 -0.23 15.64 -11.92
CA HIS A 56 -1.13 16.49 -11.14
C HIS A 56 -1.97 15.70 -10.11
N HIS A 57 -1.92 14.36 -10.12
CA HIS A 57 -2.60 13.52 -9.13
C HIS A 57 -1.87 13.45 -7.78
N HIS A 58 -0.56 13.74 -7.74
CA HIS A 58 0.26 13.63 -6.55
C HIS A 58 1.31 14.76 -6.51
N PRO A 59 1.58 15.38 -5.34
CA PRO A 59 2.53 16.50 -5.23
C PRO A 59 3.95 16.18 -5.73
N ASP A 60 4.38 14.92 -5.59
CA ASP A 60 5.73 14.48 -5.97
C ASP A 60 5.80 13.91 -7.41
N GLY A 61 4.72 14.08 -8.19
CA GLY A 61 4.72 13.79 -9.62
C GLY A 61 3.98 12.52 -10.03
N ALA A 62 4.27 12.04 -11.24
CA ALA A 62 3.58 10.91 -11.85
C ALA A 62 4.00 9.58 -11.20
N PHE A 63 3.08 8.63 -11.08
CA PHE A 63 3.35 7.33 -10.46
C PHE A 63 2.56 6.21 -11.12
N TRP A 64 3.06 4.98 -10.98
CA TRP A 64 2.41 3.78 -11.51
C TRP A 64 1.59 3.07 -10.43
N SER A 65 0.38 2.63 -10.80
CA SER A 65 -0.43 1.72 -10.00
C SER A 65 -0.44 0.33 -10.65
N ILE A 66 0.10 -0.66 -9.93
CA ILE A 66 0.11 -2.07 -10.34
C ILE A 66 -1.03 -2.78 -9.60
N THR A 67 -2.05 -3.23 -10.33
CA THR A 67 -3.34 -3.57 -9.70
C THR A 67 -3.68 -5.07 -9.69
N LYS A 68 -2.94 -5.90 -10.44
CA LYS A 68 -3.13 -7.36 -10.48
C LYS A 68 -2.12 -8.07 -9.59
N TYR A 69 -2.56 -9.16 -8.97
CA TYR A 69 -1.75 -9.96 -8.06
C TYR A 69 -0.42 -10.44 -8.69
N ALA A 70 -0.47 -11.05 -9.88
CA ALA A 70 0.74 -11.59 -10.51
C ALA A 70 1.74 -10.47 -10.89
N ASP A 71 1.23 -9.31 -11.31
CA ASP A 71 2.05 -8.16 -11.67
C ASP A 71 2.69 -7.53 -10.42
N ILE A 72 1.94 -7.42 -9.32
CA ILE A 72 2.46 -6.99 -8.02
C ILE A 72 3.58 -7.94 -7.56
N MET A 73 3.35 -9.25 -7.62
CA MET A 73 4.37 -10.24 -7.24
C MET A 73 5.63 -10.13 -8.11
N ALA A 74 5.49 -9.89 -9.41
CA ALA A 74 6.61 -9.72 -10.32
C ALA A 74 7.47 -8.49 -9.98
N VAL A 75 6.85 -7.42 -9.48
CA VAL A 75 7.54 -6.22 -8.97
C VAL A 75 8.20 -6.50 -7.63
N ASP A 76 7.43 -7.04 -6.67
CA ASP A 76 7.83 -7.22 -5.26
C ASP A 76 9.05 -8.15 -5.10
N ILE A 77 9.19 -9.19 -5.93
CA ILE A 77 10.33 -10.11 -5.87
C ILE A 77 11.56 -9.61 -6.65
N ASN A 78 11.40 -8.64 -7.55
CA ASN A 78 12.45 -8.19 -8.46
C ASN A 78 13.13 -6.90 -7.97
N HIS A 79 13.75 -6.98 -6.80
CA HIS A 79 14.43 -5.86 -6.16
C HIS A 79 15.66 -5.35 -6.92
N GLU A 80 16.17 -6.10 -7.91
CA GLU A 80 17.27 -5.64 -8.77
C GLU A 80 16.83 -4.55 -9.75
N VAL A 81 15.54 -4.56 -10.13
CA VAL A 81 14.95 -3.57 -11.05
C VAL A 81 14.10 -2.55 -10.28
N PHE A 82 13.36 -2.99 -9.27
CA PHE A 82 12.47 -2.15 -8.46
C PHE A 82 13.08 -1.93 -7.07
N SER A 83 13.82 -0.83 -6.94
CA SER A 83 14.46 -0.42 -5.69
C SER A 83 13.44 0.00 -4.63
N SER A 84 13.75 -0.28 -3.36
CA SER A 84 13.01 0.26 -2.20
C SER A 84 13.63 1.57 -1.68
N GLU A 85 14.73 2.04 -2.29
CA GLU A 85 15.34 3.32 -2.00
C GLU A 85 14.73 4.43 -2.90
N PRO A 86 14.56 5.66 -2.39
CA PRO A 86 14.84 6.13 -1.03
C PRO A 86 13.63 6.03 -0.07
N SER A 87 12.46 5.62 -0.57
CA SER A 87 11.20 5.55 0.17
C SER A 87 10.36 4.38 -0.35
N ILE A 88 9.49 3.84 0.52
CA ILE A 88 8.52 2.79 0.19
C ILE A 88 7.07 3.32 0.13
N THR A 89 6.90 4.63 0.30
CA THR A 89 5.62 5.31 0.08
C THR A 89 5.69 6.07 -1.23
N ILE A 90 4.55 6.52 -1.74
CA ILE A 90 4.48 7.37 -2.93
C ILE A 90 5.00 8.80 -2.69
N PHE A 91 5.36 9.13 -1.45
CA PHE A 91 5.91 10.43 -1.10
C PHE A 91 7.43 10.42 -1.11
N ASP A 92 8.01 11.47 -1.68
CA ASP A 92 9.44 11.70 -1.63
C ASP A 92 9.88 11.98 -0.18
N PRO A 93 11.03 11.43 0.24
CA PRO A 93 11.54 11.64 1.59
C PRO A 93 11.93 13.11 1.78
N LYS A 94 11.57 13.68 2.94
CA LYS A 94 12.00 15.03 3.33
C LYS A 94 13.47 15.02 3.76
N GLU A 95 14.21 16.08 3.43
CA GLU A 95 15.64 16.22 3.74
C GLU A 95 15.97 16.14 5.25
N ASP A 96 15.01 16.42 6.12
CA ASP A 96 15.16 16.47 7.59
C ASP A 96 14.90 15.14 8.29
N PHE A 97 14.44 14.10 7.59
CA PHE A 97 14.15 12.79 8.16
C PHE A 97 15.07 11.70 7.60
N THR A 98 16.27 11.60 8.16
CA THR A 98 17.28 10.60 7.78
C THR A 98 17.40 9.46 8.80
N LEU A 99 16.28 8.92 9.29
CA LEU A 99 16.35 7.72 10.13
C LEU A 99 16.55 6.49 9.23
N PRO A 100 17.63 5.71 9.38
CA PRO A 100 17.87 4.53 8.56
C PRO A 100 16.86 3.43 8.90
N MET A 101 15.84 3.28 8.06
CA MET A 101 14.84 2.20 8.14
C MET A 101 15.21 1.12 7.14
N PHE A 102 15.49 -0.10 7.60
CA PHE A 102 15.94 -1.17 6.69
C PHE A 102 14.91 -1.54 5.62
N ILE A 103 13.62 -1.22 5.81
CA ILE A 103 12.58 -1.43 4.80
C ILE A 103 12.75 -0.54 3.56
N ALA A 104 13.41 0.61 3.68
CA ALA A 104 13.73 1.53 2.59
C ALA A 104 15.23 1.45 2.24
N MET A 105 15.78 0.23 2.20
CA MET A 105 17.15 -0.08 1.80
C MET A 105 17.14 -1.25 0.83
N ASP A 106 18.09 -1.26 -0.10
CA ASP A 106 18.29 -2.41 -0.97
C ASP A 106 19.33 -3.40 -0.40
N PRO A 107 19.35 -4.66 -0.88
CA PRO A 107 20.47 -5.56 -0.67
C PRO A 107 21.81 -4.94 -1.15
N PRO A 108 22.93 -5.20 -0.45
CA PRO A 108 23.09 -6.13 0.67
C PRO A 108 22.83 -5.52 2.05
N LYS A 109 22.63 -4.20 2.17
CA LYS A 109 22.49 -3.52 3.48
C LYS A 109 21.23 -3.95 4.22
N HIS A 110 20.11 -4.10 3.49
CA HIS A 110 18.85 -4.62 4.02
C HIS A 110 19.05 -5.93 4.79
N ASP A 111 19.77 -6.89 4.20
CA ASP A 111 19.90 -8.25 4.75
C ASP A 111 20.65 -8.26 6.07
N VAL A 112 21.70 -7.44 6.17
CA VAL A 112 22.48 -7.28 7.40
C VAL A 112 21.60 -6.73 8.52
N GLN A 113 20.83 -5.68 8.25
CA GLN A 113 19.95 -5.05 9.25
C GLN A 113 18.79 -5.96 9.65
N ARG A 114 18.10 -6.59 8.69
CA ARG A 114 17.00 -7.52 8.94
C ARG A 114 17.43 -8.71 9.80
N LYS A 115 18.66 -9.20 9.61
CA LYS A 115 19.22 -10.29 10.42
C LYS A 115 19.36 -9.93 11.91
N THR A 116 19.60 -8.66 12.25
CA THR A 116 19.75 -8.23 13.65
C THR A 116 18.46 -8.37 14.46
N VAL A 117 17.31 -8.14 13.83
CA VAL A 117 15.99 -8.20 14.50
C VAL A 117 15.32 -9.57 14.37
N SER A 118 15.71 -10.41 13.40
CA SER A 118 15.10 -11.71 13.16
C SER A 118 14.99 -12.64 14.39
N PRO A 119 15.94 -12.66 15.36
CA PRO A 119 15.81 -13.49 16.56
C PRO A 119 14.62 -13.14 17.46
N ILE A 120 14.19 -11.88 17.53
CA ILE A 120 13.08 -11.45 18.40
C ILE A 120 11.73 -12.03 17.94
N VAL A 121 11.61 -12.35 16.66
CA VAL A 121 10.39 -12.94 16.06
C VAL A 121 10.55 -14.45 15.79
N SER A 122 11.59 -15.08 16.34
CA SER A 122 11.82 -16.51 16.17
C SER A 122 10.71 -17.36 16.80
N PRO A 123 10.40 -18.57 16.27
CA PRO A 123 9.36 -19.43 16.83
C PRO A 123 9.52 -19.72 18.34
N ALA A 124 10.76 -19.90 18.80
CA ALA A 124 11.05 -20.11 20.22
C ALA A 124 10.66 -18.89 21.07
N ASN A 125 10.99 -17.68 20.62
CA ASN A 125 10.60 -16.46 21.34
C ASN A 125 9.08 -16.22 21.30
N LEU A 126 8.43 -16.53 20.17
CA LEU A 126 6.96 -16.44 20.05
C LEU A 126 6.26 -17.37 21.04
N HIS A 127 6.75 -18.60 21.24
CA HIS A 127 6.21 -19.53 22.23
C HIS A 127 6.32 -18.99 23.67
N LEU A 128 7.44 -18.32 23.99
CA LEU A 128 7.62 -17.67 25.29
C LEU A 128 6.69 -16.47 25.49
N MET A 129 6.39 -15.73 24.42
CA MET A 129 5.53 -14.55 24.48
C MET A 129 4.04 -14.91 24.55
N GLU A 130 3.61 -16.04 23.99
CA GLU A 130 2.21 -16.46 23.96
C GLU A 130 1.50 -16.37 25.33
N PRO A 131 1.98 -17.03 26.41
CA PRO A 131 1.28 -16.99 27.70
C PRO A 131 1.23 -15.57 28.30
N LEU A 132 2.28 -14.77 28.08
CA LEU A 132 2.34 -13.39 28.55
C LEU A 132 1.29 -12.53 27.82
N ILE A 133 1.25 -12.58 26.50
CA ILE A 133 0.26 -11.86 25.68
C ILE A 133 -1.16 -12.28 26.08
N ARG A 134 -1.42 -13.59 26.16
CA ARG A 134 -2.72 -14.14 26.57
C ARG A 134 -3.14 -13.57 27.92
N SER A 135 -2.24 -13.57 28.91
CA SER A 135 -2.53 -13.04 30.25
C SER A 135 -2.87 -11.55 30.29
N ARG A 136 -2.35 -10.74 29.36
CA ARG A 136 -2.62 -9.29 29.30
C ARG A 136 -3.98 -9.03 28.67
N ILE A 137 -4.31 -9.77 27.61
CA ILE A 137 -5.59 -9.62 26.91
C ILE A 137 -6.76 -10.07 27.80
N THR A 138 -6.65 -11.20 28.48
CA THR A 138 -7.75 -11.73 29.31
C THR A 138 -7.98 -10.98 30.62
N LYS A 139 -7.10 -10.04 30.99
CA LYS A 139 -7.24 -9.17 32.17
C LYS A 139 -7.91 -7.83 31.86
N THR A 140 -8.19 -7.56 30.59
CA THR A 140 -8.96 -6.41 30.13
C THR A 140 -10.43 -6.81 30.03
#